data_AF-A0A4D8RCR1-F1
#
_entry.id   AF-A0A4D8RCR1-F1
#
_cell.length_a   1.000
_cell.length_b   1.000
_cell.length_c   1.000
_cell.angle_alpha   90.00
_cell.angle_beta   90.00
_cell.angle_gamma   90.00
#
_symmetry.space_group_name_H-M   'P 1'
#
loop_
_entity.id
_entity.type
_entity.pdbx_description
1 polymer ?
#
loop_
_entity_poly.entity_id
_entity_poly.type
_entity_poly.pdbx_seq_one_letter_code
_entity_poly.pdbx_strand_id
1 'polypeptide(L)'
;MQRTATFLWHLLPTATLAIALALVSPDGLRAQDTAAAAGTTAESMPPRRIVISLTERRLHLLEEGRPPRSFPVAIGRPGVAIPLGDSQVLRKRRNPTWRPTANQRRDNPALPASVPPGPANPLGKFALDLGWTAIAIHGTNEPDSVGRRASGGCFRMLPADIAALFEAVPVGTPVRVVAGPAAVPPPQAAALAAAPLAAAPPPPPPEKAASPPPAILPDPRCATAGAPLRRMICTVPELAALDGRARGLQQRRLAALPAERRDAAAYALLQEERRFDDRITARCWVRRGMEEDPAVAAAARACLGDALTERLEEAKRR
;
A
#
# COMPACT_ATOMS: atom_id res chain seq x y z
N MET A 1 62.96 8.43 -33.22
CA MET A 1 62.68 8.57 -34.67
C MET A 1 61.93 9.86 -34.90
N GLN A 2 62.26 10.61 -35.95
CA GLN A 2 61.45 11.73 -36.48
C GLN A 2 60.22 11.15 -37.22
N ARG A 3 59.13 11.87 -37.53
CA ARG A 3 59.05 13.23 -38.10
C ARG A 3 57.85 14.05 -37.62
N THR A 4 58.08 15.35 -37.51
CA THR A 4 57.09 16.42 -37.45
C THR A 4 56.56 16.80 -38.84
N ALA A 5 55.35 17.36 -38.92
CA ALA A 5 54.82 17.97 -40.14
C ALA A 5 53.93 19.19 -39.81
N THR A 6 54.56 20.32 -39.49
CA THR A 6 53.92 21.64 -39.50
C THR A 6 53.97 22.22 -40.91
N PHE A 7 52.88 22.82 -41.39
CA PHE A 7 52.93 23.81 -42.46
C PHE A 7 51.95 24.96 -42.18
N LEU A 8 52.33 26.15 -42.64
CA LEU A 8 51.65 27.44 -42.47
C LEU A 8 51.50 28.10 -43.86
N TRP A 9 50.91 29.29 -43.91
CA TRP A 9 50.78 30.18 -45.10
C TRP A 9 49.73 29.76 -46.15
N HIS A 10 49.06 30.67 -46.88
CA HIS A 10 49.02 32.15 -46.82
C HIS A 10 47.71 32.73 -47.41
N LEU A 11 47.24 33.84 -46.82
CA LEU A 11 46.62 35.06 -47.39
C LEU A 11 45.47 35.03 -48.46
N LEU A 12 44.67 36.11 -48.41
CA LEU A 12 43.51 36.44 -49.28
C LEU A 12 43.92 37.06 -50.63
N PRO A 13 42.98 37.24 -51.58
CA PRO A 13 42.46 38.60 -51.80
C PRO A 13 40.96 38.77 -52.25
N THR A 14 40.37 39.89 -51.79
CA THR A 14 39.38 40.79 -52.46
C THR A 14 38.14 40.28 -53.25
N ALA A 15 36.98 40.34 -52.59
CA ALA A 15 35.78 41.18 -52.90
C ALA A 15 35.25 41.45 -54.34
N THR A 16 33.96 41.11 -54.55
CA THR A 16 32.87 41.93 -55.16
C THR A 16 31.53 41.36 -54.66
N LEU A 17 30.74 42.06 -53.82
CA LEU A 17 29.72 43.08 -54.16
C LEU A 17 28.55 42.57 -55.02
N ALA A 18 27.39 42.39 -54.38
CA ALA A 18 26.06 42.44 -55.01
C ALA A 18 25.06 43.01 -53.99
N ILE A 19 24.28 44.03 -54.38
CA ILE A 19 23.28 44.69 -53.52
C ILE A 19 21.88 44.30 -54.00
N ALA A 20 21.01 43.90 -53.07
CA ALA A 20 19.58 43.69 -53.32
C ALA A 20 18.76 44.28 -52.16
N LEU A 21 18.44 45.57 -52.24
CA LEU A 21 17.63 46.27 -51.24
C LEU A 21 16.15 46.13 -51.58
N ALA A 22 15.48 45.13 -51.01
CA ALA A 22 14.04 44.90 -51.21
C ALA A 22 13.20 45.76 -50.26
N LEU A 23 12.51 46.75 -50.80
CA LEU A 23 11.49 47.53 -50.08
C LEU A 23 10.17 46.75 -50.03
N VAL A 24 9.61 46.57 -48.83
CA VAL A 24 8.21 46.14 -48.63
C VAL A 24 7.60 47.04 -47.56
N SER A 25 6.47 47.66 -47.90
CA SER A 25 5.77 48.63 -47.04
C SER A 25 5.01 47.94 -45.89
N PRO A 26 4.81 48.62 -44.75
CA PRO A 26 3.84 48.22 -43.75
C PRO A 26 2.45 48.72 -44.14
N ASP A 27 1.50 47.81 -44.41
CA ASP A 27 0.16 47.90 -43.81
C ASP A 27 -0.59 46.57 -43.91
N GLY A 28 -1.57 46.37 -43.03
CA GLY A 28 -2.00 45.01 -42.64
C GLY A 28 -3.00 44.29 -43.54
N LEU A 29 -3.17 42.98 -43.30
CA LEU A 29 -4.50 42.42 -43.04
C LEU A 29 -4.48 41.10 -42.23
N ARG A 30 -5.26 41.09 -41.15
CA ARG A 30 -6.01 39.98 -40.49
C ARG A 30 -5.60 38.49 -40.66
N ALA A 31 -5.35 37.89 -39.49
CA ALA A 31 -6.18 36.87 -38.81
C ALA A 31 -5.63 35.44 -38.62
N GLN A 32 -5.99 34.87 -37.44
CA GLN A 32 -5.77 33.49 -36.97
C GLN A 32 -4.28 33.12 -36.75
N ASP A 33 -3.89 32.41 -35.69
CA ASP A 33 -4.62 31.35 -34.99
C ASP A 33 -4.47 31.34 -33.45
N THR A 34 -5.32 30.55 -32.78
CA THR A 34 -5.28 30.37 -31.32
C THR A 34 -4.24 29.32 -30.90
N ALA A 35 -3.10 29.77 -30.34
CA ALA A 35 -2.14 28.87 -29.68
C ALA A 35 -2.69 28.36 -28.33
N ALA A 36 -3.50 27.31 -28.38
CA ALA A 36 -4.10 26.70 -27.21
C ALA A 36 -3.04 26.14 -26.24
N ALA A 37 -3.22 26.37 -24.94
CA ALA A 37 -2.38 25.75 -23.92
C ALA A 37 -2.60 24.23 -23.93
N ALA A 38 -1.56 23.46 -24.27
CA ALA A 38 -1.58 21.99 -24.29
C ALA A 38 -1.54 21.40 -22.86
N GLY A 39 -2.52 21.76 -22.03
CA GLY A 39 -2.77 21.11 -20.76
C GLY A 39 -3.27 19.69 -21.00
N THR A 40 -2.41 18.69 -20.81
CA THR A 40 -2.83 17.29 -20.79
C THR A 40 -3.75 17.07 -19.58
N THR A 41 -5.05 17.17 -19.81
CA THR A 41 -6.05 16.77 -18.83
C THR A 41 -5.89 15.29 -18.53
N ALA A 42 -5.34 14.96 -17.37
CA ALA A 42 -5.29 13.60 -16.89
C ALA A 42 -6.74 13.09 -16.74
N GLU A 43 -7.15 12.20 -17.65
CA GLU A 43 -8.51 11.66 -17.69
C GLU A 43 -8.82 10.97 -16.36
N SER A 44 -9.75 11.54 -15.60
CA SER A 44 -10.07 11.11 -14.24
C SER A 44 -10.73 9.75 -14.26
N MET A 45 -9.93 8.69 -14.14
CA MET A 45 -10.43 7.31 -14.14
C MET A 45 -11.55 7.14 -13.10
N PRO A 46 -12.67 6.48 -13.45
CA PRO A 46 -13.78 6.29 -12.52
C PRO A 46 -13.33 5.55 -11.26
N PRO A 47 -13.90 5.89 -10.08
CA PRO A 47 -13.49 5.32 -8.80
C PRO A 47 -13.65 3.79 -8.80
N ARG A 48 -12.53 3.09 -8.63
CA ARG A 48 -12.49 1.63 -8.54
C ARG A 48 -12.44 1.19 -7.08
N ARG A 49 -13.21 0.15 -6.74
CA ARG A 49 -13.08 -0.57 -5.46
C ARG A 49 -13.09 -2.08 -5.68
N ILE A 50 -12.37 -2.81 -4.83
CA ILE A 50 -12.33 -4.27 -4.81
C ILE A 50 -13.11 -4.78 -3.60
N VAL A 51 -13.94 -5.80 -3.80
CA VAL A 51 -14.59 -6.56 -2.71
C VAL A 51 -14.22 -8.04 -2.84
N ILE A 52 -13.72 -8.67 -1.79
CA ILE A 52 -13.36 -10.10 -1.78
C ILE A 52 -14.25 -10.84 -0.80
N SER A 53 -15.00 -11.83 -1.26
CA SER A 53 -15.80 -12.73 -0.42
C SER A 53 -15.06 -14.03 -0.12
N LEU A 54 -14.99 -14.38 1.17
CA LEU A 54 -14.35 -15.62 1.62
C LEU A 54 -15.26 -16.85 1.53
N THR A 55 -16.59 -16.70 1.52
CA THR A 55 -17.53 -17.80 1.22
C THR A 55 -17.56 -18.13 -0.27
N GLU A 56 -17.72 -17.12 -1.12
CA GLU A 56 -17.75 -17.30 -2.58
C GLU A 56 -16.38 -17.69 -3.14
N ARG A 57 -15.30 -17.28 -2.46
CA ARG A 57 -13.91 -17.37 -2.93
C ARG A 57 -13.75 -16.60 -4.25
N ARG A 58 -14.31 -15.38 -4.29
CA ARG A 58 -14.28 -14.47 -5.44
C ARG A 58 -13.80 -13.08 -5.06
N LEU A 59 -13.10 -12.45 -6.00
CA LEU A 59 -12.73 -11.04 -6.01
C LEU A 59 -13.61 -10.32 -7.03
N HIS A 60 -14.31 -9.27 -6.60
CA HIS A 60 -15.14 -8.42 -7.44
C HIS A 60 -14.48 -7.06 -7.58
N LEU A 61 -14.12 -6.70 -8.80
CA LEU A 61 -13.73 -5.33 -9.17
C LEU A 61 -15.00 -4.57 -9.56
N LEU A 62 -15.25 -3.49 -8.85
CA LEU A 62 -16.35 -2.57 -9.08
C LEU A 62 -15.77 -1.27 -9.66
N GLU A 63 -16.20 -0.92 -10.87
CA GLU A 63 -15.86 0.31 -11.58
C GLU A 63 -17.17 1.07 -11.85
N GLU A 64 -17.19 2.39 -11.64
CA GLU A 64 -18.40 3.18 -11.90
C GLU A 64 -18.79 3.14 -13.38
N GLY A 65 -20.11 3.10 -13.66
CA GLY A 65 -20.65 2.97 -15.01
C GLY A 65 -20.41 1.61 -15.71
N ARG A 66 -19.93 0.58 -15.00
CA ARG A 66 -19.62 -0.74 -15.57
C ARG A 66 -20.21 -1.90 -14.74
N PRO A 67 -20.56 -3.03 -15.37
CA PRO A 67 -20.96 -4.23 -14.63
C PRO A 67 -19.79 -4.78 -13.79
N PRO A 68 -20.06 -5.35 -12.59
CA PRO A 68 -19.04 -5.95 -11.73
C PRO A 68 -18.20 -7.03 -12.45
N ARG A 69 -16.88 -6.83 -12.49
CA ARG A 69 -15.93 -7.85 -13.00
C ARG A 69 -15.55 -8.78 -11.86
N SER A 70 -15.84 -10.07 -12.00
CA SER A 70 -15.68 -11.04 -10.90
C SER A 70 -14.74 -12.18 -11.26
N PHE A 71 -13.73 -12.43 -10.42
CA PHE A 71 -12.65 -13.40 -10.62
C PHE A 71 -12.64 -14.44 -9.48
N PRO A 72 -12.33 -15.72 -9.75
CA PRO A 72 -12.10 -16.70 -8.68
C PRO A 72 -10.77 -16.42 -7.96
N VAL A 73 -10.69 -16.69 -6.65
CA VAL A 73 -9.45 -16.59 -5.86
C VAL A 73 -9.19 -17.82 -5.02
N ALA A 74 -7.93 -18.23 -4.87
CA ALA A 74 -7.53 -19.07 -3.75
C ALA A 74 -7.46 -18.20 -2.48
N ILE A 75 -7.95 -18.74 -1.38
CA ILE A 75 -7.89 -18.09 -0.06
C ILE A 75 -7.11 -18.97 0.93
N GLY A 76 -6.89 -18.47 2.14
CA GLY A 76 -6.20 -19.19 3.22
C GLY A 76 -6.72 -20.62 3.44
N ARG A 77 -5.78 -21.56 3.58
CA ARG A 77 -6.06 -22.94 4.02
C ARG A 77 -6.70 -22.98 5.42
N PRO A 78 -7.37 -24.07 5.83
CA PRO A 78 -7.89 -24.21 7.19
C PRO A 78 -6.83 -23.87 8.26
N GLY A 79 -7.25 -23.19 9.32
CA GLY A 79 -6.35 -22.68 10.38
C GLY A 79 -5.59 -21.38 10.04
N VAL A 80 -5.51 -20.97 8.76
CA VAL A 80 -4.89 -19.70 8.37
C VAL A 80 -5.93 -18.58 8.33
N ALA A 81 -5.83 -17.65 9.28
CA ALA A 81 -6.67 -16.45 9.33
C ALA A 81 -6.34 -15.48 8.18
N ILE A 82 -7.37 -14.79 7.70
CA ILE A 82 -7.28 -13.72 6.70
C ILE A 82 -7.96 -12.48 7.34
N PRO A 83 -7.40 -11.28 7.24
CA PRO A 83 -8.06 -10.07 7.72
C PRO A 83 -9.43 -9.85 7.05
N LEU A 84 -10.36 -9.30 7.82
CA LEU A 84 -11.67 -8.82 7.35
C LEU A 84 -11.74 -7.30 7.49
N GLY A 85 -12.69 -6.68 6.80
CA GLY A 85 -12.87 -5.23 6.79
C GLY A 85 -12.10 -4.55 5.67
N ASP A 86 -11.73 -3.29 5.88
CA ASP A 86 -11.21 -2.41 4.83
C ASP A 86 -9.68 -2.35 4.77
N SER A 87 -9.19 -2.09 3.56
CA SER A 87 -7.79 -2.02 3.18
C SER A 87 -7.67 -1.23 1.86
N GLN A 88 -6.48 -1.15 1.31
CA GLN A 88 -6.23 -0.57 -0.02
C GLN A 88 -5.06 -1.27 -0.72
N VAL A 89 -4.95 -1.11 -2.03
CA VAL A 89 -3.73 -1.46 -2.78
C VAL A 89 -2.62 -0.48 -2.38
N LEU A 90 -1.65 -0.91 -1.57
CA LEU A 90 -0.53 -0.07 -1.15
C LEU A 90 0.54 0.06 -2.24
N ARG A 91 0.84 -1.03 -2.96
CA ARG A 91 1.81 -1.00 -4.07
C ARG A 91 1.60 -2.12 -5.07
N LYS A 92 2.04 -1.85 -6.29
CA LYS A 92 1.97 -2.76 -7.45
C LYS A 92 3.38 -3.28 -7.75
N ARG A 93 3.57 -4.60 -7.79
CA ARG A 93 4.84 -5.26 -8.14
C ARG A 93 4.69 -6.11 -9.41
N ARG A 94 5.29 -5.67 -10.51
CA ARG A 94 5.52 -6.48 -11.73
C ARG A 94 6.77 -7.35 -11.51
N ASN A 95 6.75 -8.59 -11.97
CA ASN A 95 7.82 -9.59 -11.80
C ASN A 95 8.38 -9.66 -10.35
N PRO A 96 7.54 -9.96 -9.34
CA PRO A 96 7.97 -9.96 -7.94
C PRO A 96 8.87 -11.16 -7.59
N THR A 97 10.04 -10.92 -6.99
CA THR A 97 10.76 -11.96 -6.24
C THR A 97 9.91 -12.43 -5.06
N TRP A 98 9.71 -13.75 -4.93
CA TRP A 98 9.08 -14.32 -3.74
C TRP A 98 10.13 -14.56 -2.64
N ARG A 99 9.76 -14.25 -1.41
CA ARG A 99 10.50 -14.60 -0.19
C ARG A 99 9.51 -15.28 0.76
N PRO A 100 9.70 -16.58 1.10
CA PRO A 100 8.87 -17.22 2.12
C PRO A 100 8.88 -16.43 3.44
N THR A 101 7.70 -16.30 4.06
CA THR A 101 7.56 -15.71 5.40
C THR A 101 8.16 -16.63 6.47
N ALA A 102 8.42 -16.10 7.67
CA ALA A 102 8.89 -16.91 8.80
C ALA A 102 7.96 -18.09 9.11
N ASN A 103 6.63 -17.87 9.04
CA ASN A 103 5.63 -18.93 9.17
C ASN A 103 5.79 -20.02 8.09
N GLN A 104 5.98 -19.65 6.83
CA GLN A 104 6.17 -20.62 5.75
C GLN A 104 7.46 -21.43 5.93
N ARG A 105 8.55 -20.83 6.44
CA ARG A 105 9.81 -21.55 6.71
C ARG A 105 9.76 -22.45 7.93
N ARG A 106 9.00 -22.08 8.98
CA ARG A 106 8.77 -22.98 10.11
C ARG A 106 7.95 -24.20 9.66
N ASP A 107 6.91 -23.97 8.87
CA ASP A 107 6.02 -25.03 8.37
C ASP A 107 6.70 -25.91 7.29
N ASN A 108 7.67 -25.37 6.55
CA ASN A 108 8.56 -26.13 5.66
C ASN A 108 9.98 -25.50 5.65
N PRO A 109 10.92 -26.05 6.44
CA PRO A 109 12.30 -25.54 6.53
C PRO A 109 13.11 -25.63 5.23
N ALA A 110 12.72 -26.48 4.28
CA ALA A 110 13.40 -26.62 3.00
C ALA A 110 13.08 -25.50 1.98
N LEU A 111 12.22 -24.53 2.33
CA LEU A 111 11.87 -23.44 1.42
C LEU A 111 13.06 -22.47 1.20
N PRO A 112 13.43 -22.20 -0.08
CA PRO A 112 14.62 -21.42 -0.40
C PRO A 112 14.56 -19.97 0.12
N ALA A 113 15.71 -19.34 0.32
CA ALA A 113 15.81 -17.95 0.81
C ALA A 113 14.94 -16.97 -0.01
N SER A 114 14.91 -17.17 -1.33
CA SER A 114 13.99 -16.53 -2.27
C SER A 114 13.82 -17.38 -3.53
N VAL A 115 12.71 -17.20 -4.23
CA VAL A 115 12.55 -17.62 -5.63
C VAL A 115 12.51 -16.35 -6.50
N PRO A 116 13.38 -16.21 -7.51
CA PRO A 116 13.38 -15.06 -8.43
C PRO A 116 12.12 -15.05 -9.32
N PRO A 117 11.87 -14.00 -10.11
CA PRO A 117 10.77 -13.99 -11.07
C PRO A 117 10.96 -15.08 -12.13
N GLY A 118 9.91 -15.85 -12.42
CA GLY A 118 9.95 -16.96 -13.38
C GLY A 118 8.80 -17.96 -13.17
N PRO A 119 8.73 -19.06 -13.95
CA PRO A 119 7.65 -20.04 -13.87
C PRO A 119 7.50 -20.72 -12.50
N ALA A 120 8.60 -20.91 -11.77
CA ALA A 120 8.60 -21.52 -10.44
C ALA A 120 8.16 -20.58 -9.30
N ASN A 121 7.80 -19.32 -9.59
CA ASN A 121 7.51 -18.32 -8.57
C ASN A 121 6.03 -18.33 -8.13
N PRO A 122 5.72 -18.57 -6.84
CA PRO A 122 4.33 -18.71 -6.37
C PRO A 122 3.56 -17.39 -6.24
N LEU A 123 4.18 -16.24 -6.53
CA LEU A 123 3.49 -14.97 -6.74
C LEU A 123 3.12 -14.73 -8.22
N GLY A 124 3.60 -15.56 -9.15
CA GLY A 124 3.47 -15.35 -10.59
C GLY A 124 4.14 -14.04 -11.06
N LYS A 125 3.61 -13.45 -12.14
CA LYS A 125 4.17 -12.22 -12.76
C LYS A 125 3.75 -10.92 -12.05
N PHE A 126 2.78 -10.96 -11.14
CA PHE A 126 2.12 -9.76 -10.61
C PHE A 126 1.68 -9.93 -9.17
N ALA A 127 1.89 -8.90 -8.35
CA ALA A 127 1.34 -8.79 -7.00
C ALA A 127 0.87 -7.36 -6.69
N LEU A 128 -0.27 -7.26 -6.00
CA LEU A 128 -0.84 -6.07 -5.39
C LEU A 128 -0.75 -6.27 -3.87
N ASP A 129 0.21 -5.61 -3.22
CA ASP A 129 0.36 -5.74 -1.76
C ASP A 129 -0.67 -4.83 -1.07
N LEU A 130 -1.37 -5.35 -0.06
CA LEU A 130 -2.49 -4.66 0.60
C LEU A 130 -2.07 -3.91 1.87
N GLY A 131 -2.99 -3.11 2.41
CA GLY A 131 -2.84 -2.39 3.68
C GLY A 131 -2.52 -3.27 4.89
N TRP A 132 -2.90 -4.55 4.86
CA TRP A 132 -2.53 -5.52 5.89
C TRP A 132 -1.19 -6.19 5.58
N THR A 133 -0.30 -6.22 6.58
CA THR A 133 1.07 -6.71 6.37
C THR A 133 1.11 -8.17 5.89
N ALA A 134 1.95 -8.42 4.89
CA ALA A 134 2.14 -9.75 4.27
C ALA A 134 0.87 -10.37 3.63
N ILE A 135 -0.20 -9.58 3.42
CA ILE A 135 -1.33 -9.95 2.58
C ILE A 135 -1.18 -9.25 1.22
N ALA A 136 -1.35 -10.02 0.14
CA ALA A 136 -1.34 -9.52 -1.22
C ALA A 136 -2.41 -10.23 -2.07
N ILE A 137 -2.83 -9.58 -3.14
CA ILE A 137 -3.55 -10.20 -4.25
C ILE A 137 -2.49 -10.48 -5.32
N HIS A 138 -2.26 -11.73 -5.71
CA HIS A 138 -1.15 -12.08 -6.60
C HIS A 138 -1.48 -13.23 -7.55
N GLY A 139 -0.65 -13.42 -8.58
CA GLY A 139 -0.76 -14.56 -9.50
C GLY A 139 -0.31 -15.86 -8.85
N THR A 140 -0.25 -16.94 -9.62
CA THR A 140 0.26 -18.22 -9.12
C THR A 140 0.90 -19.04 -10.23
N ASN A 141 1.81 -19.94 -9.84
CA ASN A 141 2.31 -21.06 -10.64
C ASN A 141 1.45 -22.34 -10.44
N GLU A 142 0.52 -22.34 -9.49
CA GLU A 142 -0.39 -23.43 -9.15
C GLU A 142 -1.84 -23.02 -9.52
N PRO A 143 -2.23 -22.94 -10.81
CA PRO A 143 -3.53 -22.41 -11.22
C PRO A 143 -4.71 -23.20 -10.60
N ASP A 144 -4.57 -24.51 -10.46
CA ASP A 144 -5.55 -25.40 -9.84
C ASP A 144 -5.82 -25.10 -8.35
N SER A 145 -4.98 -24.29 -7.70
CA SER A 145 -5.23 -23.82 -6.33
C SER A 145 -6.31 -22.72 -6.26
N VAL A 146 -6.61 -22.06 -7.38
CA VAL A 146 -7.58 -20.96 -7.45
C VAL A 146 -9.00 -21.50 -7.23
N GLY A 147 -9.81 -20.75 -6.47
CA GLY A 147 -11.13 -21.17 -6.02
C GLY A 147 -11.10 -22.17 -4.84
N ARG A 148 -9.92 -22.50 -4.28
CA ARG A 148 -9.74 -23.43 -3.14
C ARG A 148 -9.21 -22.73 -1.88
N ARG A 149 -9.32 -23.39 -0.73
CA ARG A 149 -8.67 -22.98 0.54
C ARG A 149 -7.24 -23.53 0.59
N ALA A 150 -6.32 -22.89 -0.13
CA ALA A 150 -4.98 -23.41 -0.40
C ALA A 150 -3.82 -22.45 -0.07
N SER A 151 -4.09 -21.18 0.22
CA SER A 151 -3.03 -20.17 0.39
C SER A 151 -2.47 -20.08 1.82
N GLY A 152 -1.32 -19.41 1.96
CA GLY A 152 -0.74 -19.01 3.24
C GLY A 152 -1.32 -17.71 3.83
N GLY A 153 -2.47 -17.23 3.35
CA GLY A 153 -3.17 -16.03 3.85
C GLY A 153 -3.45 -14.97 2.76
N CYS A 154 -2.63 -14.95 1.70
CA CYS A 154 -2.83 -14.10 0.52
C CYS A 154 -3.97 -14.59 -0.39
N PHE A 155 -4.37 -13.74 -1.34
CA PHE A 155 -5.32 -14.08 -2.40
C PHE A 155 -4.57 -14.47 -3.68
N ARG A 156 -4.67 -15.73 -4.11
CA ARG A 156 -4.11 -16.15 -5.42
C ARG A 156 -5.17 -16.01 -6.51
N MET A 157 -4.79 -15.46 -7.65
CA MET A 157 -5.61 -15.35 -8.87
C MET A 157 -4.96 -16.14 -10.02
N LEU A 158 -5.74 -16.45 -11.06
CA LEU A 158 -5.18 -17.02 -12.30
C LEU A 158 -4.18 -16.03 -12.94
N PRO A 159 -3.17 -16.51 -13.70
CA PRO A 159 -2.16 -15.65 -14.31
C PRO A 159 -2.71 -14.57 -15.25
N ALA A 160 -3.83 -14.84 -15.94
CA ALA A 160 -4.52 -13.86 -16.78
C ALA A 160 -5.32 -12.85 -15.93
N ASP A 161 -6.10 -13.33 -14.96
CA ASP A 161 -6.94 -12.50 -14.09
C ASP A 161 -6.11 -11.48 -13.30
N ILE A 162 -4.96 -11.89 -12.75
CA ILE A 162 -4.09 -10.95 -12.02
C ILE A 162 -3.52 -9.89 -12.95
N ALA A 163 -3.20 -10.20 -14.21
CA ALA A 163 -2.72 -9.21 -15.18
C ALA A 163 -3.83 -8.20 -15.51
N ALA A 164 -5.04 -8.70 -15.78
CA ALA A 164 -6.22 -7.90 -16.08
C ALA A 164 -6.74 -7.06 -14.90
N LEU A 165 -6.44 -7.47 -13.66
CA LEU A 165 -6.65 -6.66 -12.45
C LEU A 165 -5.50 -5.66 -12.25
N PHE A 166 -4.24 -6.10 -12.43
CA PHE A 166 -3.05 -5.29 -12.19
C PHE A 166 -3.00 -4.06 -13.08
N GLU A 167 -3.31 -4.16 -14.38
CA GLU A 167 -3.33 -2.95 -15.23
C GLU A 167 -4.57 -2.08 -14.92
N ALA A 168 -5.70 -2.65 -14.50
CA ALA A 168 -6.94 -1.91 -14.23
C ALA A 168 -6.92 -1.06 -12.95
N VAL A 169 -6.28 -1.51 -11.86
CA VAL A 169 -6.38 -0.83 -10.55
C VAL A 169 -5.16 0.04 -10.25
N PRO A 170 -5.32 1.34 -9.91
CA PRO A 170 -4.24 2.18 -9.41
C PRO A 170 -3.80 1.78 -7.98
N VAL A 171 -2.69 2.36 -7.53
CA VAL A 171 -2.37 2.41 -6.09
C VAL A 171 -3.42 3.28 -5.39
N GLY A 172 -3.77 2.93 -4.15
CA GLY A 172 -4.83 3.61 -3.40
C GLY A 172 -6.24 3.06 -3.63
N THR A 173 -6.47 2.19 -4.63
CA THR A 173 -7.76 1.50 -4.81
C THR A 173 -8.21 0.82 -3.51
N PRO A 174 -9.39 1.17 -2.95
CA PRO A 174 -9.94 0.53 -1.76
C PRO A 174 -10.22 -0.96 -1.99
N VAL A 175 -9.97 -1.77 -0.95
CA VAL A 175 -10.15 -3.22 -0.95
C VAL A 175 -10.86 -3.63 0.34
N ARG A 176 -12.07 -4.20 0.25
CA ARG A 176 -12.80 -4.74 1.40
C ARG A 176 -12.85 -6.26 1.35
N VAL A 177 -12.52 -6.94 2.45
CA VAL A 177 -12.68 -8.39 2.59
C VAL A 177 -13.85 -8.68 3.51
N VAL A 178 -14.78 -9.51 3.04
CA VAL A 178 -15.99 -9.91 3.77
C VAL A 178 -16.05 -11.43 3.97
N ALA A 179 -16.53 -11.85 5.14
CA ALA A 179 -16.65 -13.27 5.47
C ALA A 179 -17.74 -13.96 4.64
N GLY A 180 -18.92 -13.33 4.55
CA GLY A 180 -20.08 -13.80 3.80
C GLY A 180 -20.07 -13.37 2.32
N PRO A 181 -21.23 -13.41 1.63
CA PRO A 181 -21.33 -12.99 0.24
C PRO A 181 -20.97 -11.51 0.06
N ALA A 182 -20.52 -11.14 -1.13
CA ALA A 182 -20.13 -9.78 -1.44
C ALA A 182 -21.39 -8.92 -1.69
N ALA A 183 -21.49 -7.78 -0.99
CA ALA A 183 -22.51 -6.76 -1.22
C ALA A 183 -22.21 -6.00 -2.54
N VAL A 184 -22.40 -6.70 -3.65
CA VAL A 184 -22.21 -6.23 -5.02
C VAL A 184 -23.59 -5.88 -5.58
N PRO A 185 -23.78 -4.68 -6.17
CA PRO A 185 -25.03 -4.39 -6.86
C PRO A 185 -25.24 -5.40 -8.00
N PRO A 186 -26.45 -5.94 -8.19
CA PRO A 186 -26.72 -6.83 -9.33
C PRO A 186 -26.40 -6.12 -10.64
N PRO A 187 -25.99 -6.85 -11.69
CA PRO A 187 -25.71 -6.24 -13.00
C PRO A 187 -26.97 -5.56 -13.53
N GLN A 188 -26.97 -4.23 -13.56
CA GLN A 188 -28.12 -3.44 -13.99
C GLN A 188 -28.28 -3.51 -15.51
N ALA A 189 -29.52 -3.73 -15.96
CA ALA A 189 -29.90 -3.39 -17.33
C ALA A 189 -29.86 -1.86 -17.50
N ALA A 190 -29.38 -1.38 -18.65
CA ALA A 190 -29.12 0.05 -18.85
C ALA A 190 -30.40 0.89 -19.01
N ALA A 191 -30.41 2.06 -18.36
CA ALA A 191 -31.40 3.14 -18.54
C ALA A 191 -30.69 4.50 -18.42
N LEU A 192 -31.31 5.58 -18.91
CA LEU A 192 -30.66 6.87 -19.22
C LEU A 192 -31.29 8.07 -18.47
N ALA A 193 -30.50 9.14 -18.31
CA ALA A 193 -30.89 10.54 -17.98
C ALA A 193 -31.52 10.82 -16.59
N ALA A 194 -31.45 12.02 -15.98
CA ALA A 194 -30.63 13.24 -16.18
C ALA A 194 -30.58 14.09 -14.86
N ALA A 195 -29.83 15.21 -14.83
CA ALA A 195 -29.62 16.09 -13.65
C ALA A 195 -30.54 17.35 -13.64
N PRO A 196 -30.56 18.20 -12.57
CA PRO A 196 -29.57 19.29 -12.41
C PRO A 196 -29.13 19.60 -10.94
N LEU A 197 -28.79 20.88 -10.60
CA LEU A 197 -27.77 21.31 -9.61
C LEU A 197 -28.19 22.50 -8.70
N ALA A 198 -27.67 22.59 -7.45
CA ALA A 198 -27.56 23.82 -6.63
C ALA A 198 -26.49 23.72 -5.47
N ALA A 199 -26.04 24.85 -4.89
CA ALA A 199 -25.01 24.96 -3.81
C ALA A 199 -25.21 26.28 -2.99
N ALA A 200 -24.46 26.69 -1.94
CA ALA A 200 -23.22 26.23 -1.25
C ALA A 200 -23.39 26.38 0.31
N PRO A 201 -22.56 27.02 1.20
CA PRO A 201 -21.20 27.62 1.16
C PRO A 201 -20.22 27.22 2.34
N PRO A 202 -18.93 27.67 2.32
CA PRO A 202 -18.00 27.74 3.48
C PRO A 202 -18.25 29.04 4.34
N PRO A 203 -17.48 29.45 5.40
CA PRO A 203 -16.17 29.04 5.99
C PRO A 203 -16.28 28.76 7.54
N PRO A 204 -15.35 29.06 8.51
CA PRO A 204 -13.90 29.41 8.52
C PRO A 204 -12.99 28.66 9.57
N PRO A 205 -11.66 28.93 9.61
CA PRO A 205 -10.69 28.47 10.64
C PRO A 205 -9.93 29.65 11.36
N PRO A 206 -8.91 29.41 12.24
CA PRO A 206 -8.86 28.57 13.45
C PRO A 206 -8.31 29.34 14.68
N GLU A 207 -8.28 28.74 15.88
CA GLU A 207 -7.43 29.22 17.00
C GLU A 207 -6.64 28.07 17.67
N LYS A 208 -5.55 28.40 18.38
CA LYS A 208 -4.45 27.49 18.72
C LYS A 208 -4.13 27.51 20.22
N ALA A 209 -4.69 26.56 20.98
CA ALA A 209 -4.35 26.36 22.39
C ALA A 209 -3.07 25.51 22.58
N ALA A 210 -2.31 25.77 23.64
CA ALA A 210 -1.13 24.99 23.99
C ALA A 210 -1.50 23.56 24.42
N SER A 211 -0.66 22.57 24.08
CA SER A 211 -1.00 21.17 24.30
C SER A 211 -0.93 20.77 25.78
N PRO A 212 -1.98 20.14 26.35
CA PRO A 212 -1.87 19.41 27.61
C PRO A 212 -0.87 18.23 27.48
N PRO A 213 -0.42 17.61 28.59
CA PRO A 213 0.43 16.42 28.54
C PRO A 213 -0.17 15.37 27.61
N PRO A 214 0.64 14.75 26.72
CA PRO A 214 0.12 14.03 25.57
C PRO A 214 -0.77 12.85 25.99
N ALA A 215 -2.04 12.92 25.62
CA ALA A 215 -3.02 11.88 25.87
C ALA A 215 -2.51 10.51 25.41
N ILE A 216 -2.84 9.47 26.18
CA ILE A 216 -2.55 8.08 25.81
C ILE A 216 -3.30 7.82 24.51
N LEU A 217 -2.56 7.58 23.42
CA LEU A 217 -3.16 7.30 22.13
C LEU A 217 -3.92 5.98 22.22
N PRO A 218 -5.26 5.94 22.04
CA PRO A 218 -6.00 4.69 22.02
C PRO A 218 -5.53 3.81 20.87
N ASP A 219 -5.45 2.50 21.08
CA ASP A 219 -5.09 1.56 20.01
C ASP A 219 -6.38 1.09 19.31
N PRO A 220 -6.62 1.46 18.04
CA PRO A 220 -7.81 1.02 17.31
C PRO A 220 -7.86 -0.52 17.14
N ARG A 221 -6.72 -1.21 17.31
CA ARG A 221 -6.66 -2.67 17.34
C ARG A 221 -7.35 -3.28 18.57
N CYS A 222 -7.56 -2.52 19.65
CA CYS A 222 -8.20 -3.03 20.87
C CYS A 222 -9.65 -3.45 20.66
N ALA A 223 -10.43 -2.68 19.87
CA ALA A 223 -11.82 -3.01 19.55
C ALA A 223 -12.01 -4.32 18.76
N THR A 224 -10.92 -4.84 18.16
CA THR A 224 -10.92 -6.05 17.33
C THR A 224 -9.84 -7.05 17.74
N ALA A 225 -9.33 -6.96 18.98
CA ALA A 225 -8.19 -7.74 19.45
C ALA A 225 -8.53 -9.24 19.61
N GLY A 226 -8.31 -10.03 18.56
CA GLY A 226 -8.40 -11.50 18.62
C GLY A 226 -7.10 -12.21 19.03
N ALA A 227 -5.95 -11.53 18.96
CA ALA A 227 -4.63 -12.10 19.25
C ALA A 227 -4.29 -11.99 20.76
N PRO A 228 -3.77 -13.05 21.42
CA PRO A 228 -3.47 -13.07 22.86
C PRO A 228 -2.64 -11.87 23.34
N LEU A 229 -1.54 -11.53 22.63
CA LEU A 229 -0.73 -10.35 22.93
C LEU A 229 -1.54 -9.05 22.90
N ARG A 230 -2.25 -8.80 21.79
CA ARG A 230 -3.00 -7.55 21.62
C ARG A 230 -4.18 -7.47 22.59
N ARG A 231 -4.80 -8.60 22.96
CA ARG A 231 -5.77 -8.66 24.07
C ARG A 231 -5.14 -8.23 25.38
N MET A 232 -4.05 -8.87 25.79
CA MET A 232 -3.42 -8.61 27.09
C MET A 232 -2.90 -7.17 27.21
N ILE A 233 -2.35 -6.59 26.14
CA ILE A 233 -1.98 -5.17 26.10
C ILE A 233 -3.22 -4.27 26.24
N CYS A 234 -4.34 -4.62 25.60
CA CYS A 234 -5.55 -3.79 25.58
C CYS A 234 -6.44 -3.92 26.83
N THR A 235 -6.40 -5.05 27.56
CA THR A 235 -7.23 -5.27 28.75
C THR A 235 -6.54 -4.95 30.06
N VAL A 236 -5.21 -4.79 30.08
CA VAL A 236 -4.44 -4.35 31.25
C VAL A 236 -4.12 -2.85 31.10
N PRO A 237 -4.71 -1.94 31.90
CA PRO A 237 -4.61 -0.50 31.68
C PRO A 237 -3.18 0.04 31.65
N GLU A 238 -2.28 -0.55 32.44
CA GLU A 238 -0.86 -0.18 32.52
C GLU A 238 -0.11 -0.49 31.22
N LEU A 239 -0.35 -1.68 30.64
CA LEU A 239 0.23 -2.08 29.36
C LEU A 239 -0.33 -1.24 28.21
N ALA A 240 -1.63 -0.96 28.23
CA ALA A 240 -2.29 -0.05 27.28
C ALA A 240 -1.69 1.37 27.35
N ALA A 241 -1.40 1.87 28.56
CA ALA A 241 -0.78 3.16 28.77
C ALA A 241 0.67 3.22 28.22
N LEU A 242 1.47 2.17 28.42
CA LEU A 242 2.84 2.09 27.90
C LEU A 242 2.87 2.04 26.36
N ASP A 243 2.12 1.12 25.72
CA ASP A 243 2.04 1.03 24.25
C ASP A 243 1.44 2.31 23.64
N GLY A 244 0.37 2.85 24.23
CA GLY A 244 -0.25 4.11 23.78
C GLY A 244 0.69 5.32 23.86
N ARG A 245 1.53 5.42 24.91
CA ARG A 245 2.56 6.48 25.02
C ARG A 245 3.67 6.30 23.98
N ALA A 246 4.16 5.07 23.78
CA ALA A 246 5.21 4.77 22.80
C ALA A 246 4.74 5.07 21.37
N ARG A 247 3.55 4.59 20.99
CA ARG A 247 2.93 4.88 19.69
C ARG A 247 2.66 6.38 19.49
N GLY A 248 2.23 7.09 20.53
CA GLY A 248 2.03 8.55 20.48
C GLY A 248 3.32 9.33 20.19
N LEU A 249 4.46 8.91 20.73
CA LEU A 249 5.77 9.48 20.39
C LEU A 249 6.19 9.14 18.96
N GLN A 250 5.97 7.90 18.52
CA GLN A 250 6.30 7.45 17.16
C GLN A 250 5.45 8.18 16.10
N GLN A 251 4.14 8.38 16.34
CA GLN A 251 3.27 9.16 15.46
C GLN A 251 3.64 10.65 15.40
N ARG A 252 4.02 11.27 16.53
CA ARG A 252 4.50 12.67 16.52
C ARG A 252 5.76 12.84 15.66
N ARG A 253 6.71 11.90 15.69
CA ARG A 253 7.88 11.92 14.79
C ARG A 253 7.48 11.75 13.33
N LEU A 254 6.55 10.84 13.01
CA LEU A 254 6.05 10.71 11.62
C LEU A 254 5.39 12.01 11.13
N ALA A 255 4.55 12.66 11.95
CA ALA A 255 3.90 13.91 11.60
C ALA A 255 4.89 15.06 11.32
N ALA A 256 6.05 15.05 11.99
CA ALA A 256 7.12 16.04 11.82
C ALA A 256 7.99 15.83 10.56
N LEU A 257 7.82 14.72 9.81
CA LEU A 257 8.60 14.47 8.59
C LEU A 257 8.02 15.22 7.37
N PRO A 258 8.88 15.58 6.40
CA PRO A 258 8.46 15.95 5.05
C PRO A 258 7.58 14.88 4.39
N ALA A 259 6.64 15.30 3.53
CA ALA A 259 5.60 14.43 3.00
C ALA A 259 6.16 13.24 2.20
N GLU A 260 7.15 13.50 1.36
CA GLU A 260 7.88 12.53 0.54
C GLU A 260 8.69 11.51 1.36
N ARG A 261 8.89 11.76 2.66
CA ARG A 261 9.54 10.84 3.61
C ARG A 261 8.55 10.14 4.54
N ARG A 262 7.33 10.65 4.70
CA ARG A 262 6.33 10.10 5.64
C ARG A 262 5.93 8.67 5.33
N ASP A 263 5.62 8.35 4.07
CA ASP A 263 5.12 7.01 3.71
C ASP A 263 6.18 5.92 3.93
N ALA A 264 7.43 6.21 3.56
CA ALA A 264 8.55 5.30 3.78
C ALA A 264 8.83 5.10 5.28
N ALA A 265 8.78 6.17 6.08
CA ALA A 265 8.96 6.10 7.52
C ALA A 265 7.78 5.42 8.24
N ALA A 266 6.56 5.63 7.79
CA ALA A 266 5.36 4.98 8.33
C ALA A 266 5.37 3.48 8.02
N TYR A 267 5.75 3.08 6.81
CA TYR A 267 5.97 1.67 6.48
C TYR A 267 7.10 1.06 7.33
N ALA A 268 8.23 1.76 7.50
CA ALA A 268 9.31 1.29 8.35
C ALA A 268 8.86 1.09 9.81
N LEU A 269 8.13 2.06 10.38
CA LEU A 269 7.54 1.97 11.72
C LEU A 269 6.61 0.75 11.85
N LEU A 270 5.75 0.49 10.87
CA LEU A 270 4.85 -0.68 10.88
C LEU A 270 5.61 -2.01 10.82
N GLN A 271 6.81 -2.05 10.22
CA GLN A 271 7.70 -3.22 10.30
C GLN A 271 8.42 -3.31 11.66
N GLU A 272 8.78 -2.18 12.29
CA GLU A 272 9.33 -2.17 13.65
C GLU A 272 8.29 -2.61 14.69
N GLU A 273 7.04 -2.12 14.63
CA GLU A 273 5.94 -2.59 15.47
C GLU A 273 5.71 -4.10 15.33
N ARG A 274 5.75 -4.63 14.10
CA ARG A 274 5.59 -6.08 13.87
C ARG A 274 6.75 -6.88 14.46
N ARG A 275 7.99 -6.47 14.22
CA ARG A 275 9.20 -7.10 14.79
C ARG A 275 9.23 -7.02 16.32
N PHE A 276 8.64 -5.96 16.88
CA PHE A 276 8.39 -5.85 18.30
C PHE A 276 7.37 -6.90 18.74
N ASP A 277 6.10 -6.82 18.29
CA ASP A 277 5.02 -7.73 18.68
C ASP A 277 5.41 -9.22 18.51
N ASP A 278 6.00 -9.62 17.38
CA ASP A 278 6.48 -10.99 17.13
C ASP A 278 7.54 -11.42 18.18
N ARG A 279 8.47 -10.53 18.54
CA ARG A 279 9.52 -10.77 19.54
C ARG A 279 8.97 -10.85 20.97
N ILE A 280 8.00 -10.01 21.35
CA ILE A 280 7.49 -10.01 22.73
C ILE A 280 6.52 -11.17 22.95
N THR A 281 5.77 -11.56 21.90
CA THR A 281 4.98 -12.80 21.89
C THR A 281 5.85 -14.00 22.26
N ALA A 282 7.06 -14.09 21.71
CA ALA A 282 8.02 -15.14 22.06
C ALA A 282 8.65 -14.93 23.47
N ARG A 283 9.24 -13.76 23.74
CA ARG A 283 9.96 -13.46 25.02
C ARG A 283 9.08 -13.66 26.25
N CYS A 284 7.81 -13.23 26.18
CA CYS A 284 6.87 -13.29 27.30
C CYS A 284 5.87 -14.45 27.19
N TRP A 285 6.17 -15.47 26.37
CA TRP A 285 5.42 -16.73 26.26
C TRP A 285 3.92 -16.55 25.92
N VAL A 286 3.59 -15.51 25.15
CA VAL A 286 2.21 -15.02 25.00
C VAL A 286 1.42 -15.85 23.99
N ARG A 287 0.62 -16.79 24.48
CA ARG A 287 -0.10 -17.80 23.68
C ARG A 287 -1.55 -17.95 24.11
N ARG A 288 -2.42 -18.44 23.21
CA ARG A 288 -3.83 -18.72 23.51
C ARG A 288 -3.92 -19.78 24.60
N GLY A 289 -4.78 -19.56 25.60
CA GLY A 289 -4.99 -20.48 26.72
C GLY A 289 -3.96 -20.32 27.84
N MET A 290 -3.02 -19.38 27.72
CA MET A 290 -2.22 -18.97 28.87
C MET A 290 -3.07 -18.22 29.90
N GLU A 291 -4.18 -17.64 29.47
CA GLU A 291 -5.08 -16.85 30.29
C GLU A 291 -5.86 -17.70 31.31
N GLU A 292 -5.82 -19.02 31.15
CA GLU A 292 -6.46 -20.03 32.02
C GLU A 292 -5.60 -20.36 33.25
N ASP A 293 -4.30 -20.03 33.25
CA ASP A 293 -3.38 -20.16 34.38
C ASP A 293 -3.05 -18.76 34.95
N PRO A 294 -3.51 -18.42 36.18
CA PRO A 294 -3.28 -17.10 36.77
C PRO A 294 -1.81 -16.73 36.98
N ALA A 295 -0.93 -17.71 37.24
CA ALA A 295 0.49 -17.49 37.49
C ALA A 295 1.26 -17.25 36.19
N VAL A 296 0.99 -18.05 35.15
CA VAL A 296 1.54 -17.83 33.80
C VAL A 296 1.04 -16.50 33.23
N ALA A 297 -0.24 -16.18 33.42
CA ALA A 297 -0.80 -14.89 33.01
C ALA A 297 -0.17 -13.71 33.77
N ALA A 298 0.14 -13.86 35.08
CA ALA A 298 0.84 -12.82 35.84
C ALA A 298 2.29 -12.62 35.37
N ALA A 299 3.06 -13.71 35.18
CA ALA A 299 4.43 -13.66 34.69
C ALA A 299 4.52 -13.01 33.30
N ALA A 300 3.57 -13.31 32.42
CA ALA A 300 3.48 -12.68 31.10
C ALA A 300 3.17 -11.18 31.16
N ARG A 301 2.25 -10.73 32.04
CA ARG A 301 1.96 -9.30 32.24
C ARG A 301 3.19 -8.54 32.72
N ALA A 302 3.96 -9.10 33.67
CA ALA A 302 5.20 -8.48 34.16
C ALA A 302 6.22 -8.30 33.03
N CYS A 303 6.53 -9.38 32.30
CA CYS A 303 7.44 -9.35 31.16
C CYS A 303 6.99 -8.38 30.05
N LEU A 304 5.68 -8.24 29.82
CA LEU A 304 5.13 -7.25 28.89
C LEU A 304 5.30 -5.81 29.41
N GLY A 305 5.18 -5.58 30.72
CA GLY A 305 5.45 -4.30 31.36
C GLY A 305 6.89 -3.85 31.14
N ASP A 306 7.85 -4.74 31.38
CA ASP A 306 9.27 -4.49 31.12
C ASP A 306 9.52 -4.16 29.64
N ALA A 307 9.05 -5.02 28.73
CA ALA A 307 9.31 -4.87 27.30
C ALA A 307 8.61 -3.64 26.67
N LEU A 308 7.45 -3.23 27.18
CA LEU A 308 6.79 -1.99 26.76
C LEU A 308 7.45 -0.75 27.38
N THR A 309 8.04 -0.87 28.56
CA THR A 309 8.88 0.19 29.17
C THR A 309 10.18 0.37 28.39
N GLU A 310 10.89 -0.72 28.05
CA GLU A 310 12.04 -0.70 27.14
C GLU A 310 11.73 0.03 25.83
N ARG A 311 10.57 -0.29 25.20
CA ARG A 311 10.09 0.37 23.98
C ARG A 311 9.74 1.83 24.19
N LEU A 312 9.12 2.19 25.31
CA LEU A 312 8.79 3.59 25.61
C LEU A 312 10.06 4.43 25.76
N GLU A 313 11.10 3.93 26.43
CA GLU A 313 12.37 4.64 26.56
C GLU A 313 13.15 4.69 25.23
N GLU A 314 13.10 3.64 24.40
CA GLU A 314 13.63 3.72 23.02
C GLU A 314 12.86 4.77 22.19
N ALA A 315 11.54 4.80 22.32
CA ALA A 315 10.67 5.80 21.69
C ALA A 315 10.80 7.21 22.28
N LYS A 316 11.55 7.42 23.37
CA LYS A 316 12.01 8.75 23.82
C LYS A 316 13.37 9.13 23.24
N ARG A 317 14.30 8.18 23.10
CA ARG A 317 15.70 8.43 22.66
C ARG A 317 15.89 8.69 21.16
N ARG A 318 14.97 8.21 20.31
CA ARG A 318 14.98 8.44 18.84
C ARG A 318 14.46 9.84 18.46
#